data_AF-A0AAW0DIS0-F1
#
_entry.id   AF-A0AAW0DIS0-F1
#
_cell.length_a   1.000
_cell.length_b   1.000
_cell.length_c   1.000
_cell.angle_alpha   90.00
_cell.angle_beta   90.00
_cell.angle_gamma   90.00
#
_symmetry.space_group_name_H-M   'P 1'
#
loop_
_entity.id
_entity.type
_entity.pdbx_description
1 polymer ?
#
loop_
_entity_poly.entity_id
_entity_poly.type
_entity_poly.pdbx_seq_one_letter_code
_entity_poly.pdbx_strand_id
1 'polypeptide(L)'
;MYNQIEVPTSSKGPFTDYSRWRLLVNEGGRHTWHYLKTDEECANWPQTTLDKFWLGLPTGLPELPPARNAYEAAENGYQFYKNLQAHDGHWPGEYGGPMFLLPAL
;
A
#
# COMPACT_ATOMS: atom_id res chain seq x y z
N MET A 1 -1.17 1.16 29.44
CA MET A 1 -2.60 0.94 29.14
C MET A 1 -2.74 0.98 27.63
N TYR A 2 -3.15 -0.11 27.00
CA TYR A 2 -3.44 -0.08 25.57
C TYR A 2 -4.77 0.65 25.36
N ASN A 3 -4.80 1.65 24.49
CA ASN A 3 -6.05 2.26 24.07
C ASN A 3 -6.88 1.19 23.37
N GLN A 4 -8.13 1.02 23.80
CA GLN A 4 -9.03 0.04 23.22
C GLN A 4 -9.37 0.50 21.79
N ILE A 5 -8.92 -0.28 20.79
CA ILE A 5 -9.28 -0.05 19.39
C ILE A 5 -10.66 -0.69 19.18
N GLU A 6 -11.62 0.06 18.67
CA GLU A 6 -12.90 -0.49 18.24
C GLU A 6 -12.69 -1.28 16.94
N VAL A 7 -12.66 -2.59 17.04
CA VAL A 7 -12.55 -3.49 15.89
C VAL A 7 -13.97 -3.88 15.44
N PRO A 8 -14.38 -3.53 14.20
CA PRO A 8 -15.67 -3.96 13.67
C PRO A 8 -15.76 -5.48 13.59
N THR A 9 -16.97 -6.02 13.75
CA THR A 9 -17.23 -7.45 13.56
C THR A 9 -17.22 -7.89 12.10
N SER A 10 -17.19 -6.94 11.16
CA SER A 10 -17.18 -7.18 9.71
C SER A 10 -15.83 -6.78 9.10
N SER A 11 -15.32 -7.60 8.19
CA SER A 11 -14.13 -7.30 7.38
C SER A 11 -14.41 -6.40 6.18
N LYS A 12 -15.65 -5.91 6.00
CA LYS A 12 -16.04 -5.09 4.84
C LYS A 12 -15.44 -3.68 4.84
N GLY A 13 -14.96 -3.20 5.99
CA GLY A 13 -14.38 -1.87 6.13
C GLY A 13 -13.10 -1.90 6.96
N PRO A 14 -12.27 -0.87 6.82
CA PRO A 14 -11.07 -0.75 7.63
C PRO A 14 -11.44 -0.42 9.09
N PHE A 15 -10.64 -0.90 10.04
CA PHE A 15 -10.79 -0.54 11.46
C PHE A 15 -9.91 0.65 11.88
N THR A 16 -9.17 1.23 10.92
CA THR A 16 -8.41 2.48 11.05
C THR A 16 -8.62 3.34 9.81
N ASP A 17 -8.22 4.61 9.84
CA ASP A 17 -8.19 5.45 8.66
C ASP A 17 -7.00 5.07 7.77
N TYR A 18 -7.26 4.38 6.67
CA TYR A 18 -6.21 3.92 5.75
C TYR A 18 -5.44 5.08 5.08
N SER A 19 -6.02 6.29 5.00
CA SER A 19 -5.31 7.45 4.45
C SER A 19 -4.14 7.92 5.32
N ARG A 20 -4.06 7.45 6.58
CA ARG A 20 -3.02 7.80 7.56
C ARG A 20 -1.84 6.82 7.60
N TRP A 21 -1.91 5.70 6.87
CA TRP A 21 -0.79 4.76 6.81
C TRP A 21 0.25 5.16 5.76
N ARG A 22 1.54 4.93 6.07
CA ARG A 22 2.69 5.11 5.17
C ARG A 22 3.58 3.89 5.16
N LEU A 23 3.96 3.44 3.97
CA LEU A 23 4.99 2.45 3.75
C LEU A 23 6.35 3.17 3.73
N LEU A 24 7.13 2.97 4.79
CA LEU A 24 8.53 3.40 4.83
C LEU A 24 9.42 2.30 4.25
N VAL A 25 10.13 2.65 3.20
CA VAL A 25 11.25 1.88 2.65
C VAL A 25 12.54 2.46 3.24
N ASN A 26 13.33 1.62 3.92
CA ASN A 26 14.63 1.99 4.49
C ASN A 26 15.78 1.35 3.69
N GLU A 27 17.01 1.57 4.15
CA GLU A 27 18.22 0.97 3.58
C GLU A 27 18.07 -0.56 3.39
N GLY A 28 18.48 -1.03 2.21
CA GLY A 28 18.44 -2.44 1.86
C GLY A 28 17.03 -3.00 1.56
N GLY A 29 16.05 -2.14 1.23
CA GLY A 29 14.70 -2.57 0.86
C GLY A 29 13.79 -2.95 2.02
N ARG A 30 14.14 -2.56 3.26
CA ARG A 30 13.35 -2.89 4.45
C ARG A 30 12.02 -2.12 4.46
N HIS A 31 10.91 -2.84 4.69
CA HIS A 31 9.56 -2.26 4.82
C HIS A 31 9.11 -2.13 6.26
N THR A 32 8.53 -0.98 6.60
CA THR A 32 7.79 -0.76 7.85
C THR A 32 6.57 0.11 7.59
N TRP A 33 5.44 -0.21 8.22
CA TRP A 33 4.22 0.59 8.14
C TRP A 33 4.11 1.54 9.32
N HIS A 34 3.80 2.81 9.05
CA HIS A 34 3.66 3.87 10.04
C HIS A 34 2.25 4.47 9.99
N TYR A 35 1.59 4.59 11.13
CA TYR A 35 0.29 5.26 11.24
C TYR A 35 0.49 6.70 11.73
N LEU A 36 0.17 7.67 10.88
CA LEU A 36 0.26 9.10 11.18
C LEU A 36 -0.94 9.55 12.02
N LYS A 37 -0.68 10.20 13.14
CA LYS A 37 -1.69 10.57 14.15
C LYS A 37 -2.27 11.95 13.95
N THR A 38 -1.53 12.86 13.31
CA THR A 38 -1.96 14.25 13.11
C THR A 38 -2.11 14.60 11.63
N ASP A 39 -2.92 15.61 11.35
CA ASP A 39 -3.09 16.13 10.00
C ASP A 39 -1.82 16.83 9.49
N GLU A 40 -1.03 17.41 10.40
CA GLU A 40 0.29 17.98 10.11
C GLU A 40 1.28 16.91 9.64
N GLU A 41 1.34 15.75 10.32
CA GLU A 41 2.14 14.62 9.86
C GLU A 41 1.71 14.15 8.46
N CYS A 42 0.39 14.07 8.21
CA CYS A 42 -0.15 13.69 6.92
C CYS A 42 0.21 14.70 5.81
N ALA A 43 0.24 15.99 6.13
CA ALA A 43 0.63 17.04 5.21
C ALA A 43 2.14 17.00 4.89
N ASN A 44 2.97 16.74 5.90
CA ASN A 44 4.43 16.66 5.76
C ASN A 44 4.89 15.37 5.03
N TRP A 45 4.12 14.30 5.14
CA TRP A 45 4.39 13.03 4.44
C TRP A 45 3.12 12.59 3.69
N PRO A 46 2.88 13.05 2.46
CA PRO A 46 1.71 12.65 1.67
C PRO A 46 1.78 11.18 1.22
N GLN A 47 0.62 10.57 0.97
CA GLN A 47 0.56 9.22 0.40
C GLN A 47 1.05 9.19 -1.05
N THR A 48 1.92 8.24 -1.34
CA THR A 48 2.36 7.86 -2.68
C THR A 48 1.37 6.91 -3.35
N THR A 49 1.54 6.69 -4.66
CA THR A 49 0.79 5.65 -5.40
C THR A 49 0.99 4.26 -4.78
N LEU A 50 2.22 3.99 -4.32
CA LEU A 50 2.61 2.74 -3.68
C LEU A 50 1.85 2.51 -2.37
N ASP A 51 1.76 3.53 -1.50
CA ASP A 51 0.95 3.48 -0.27
C ASP A 51 -0.49 3.10 -0.59
N LYS A 52 -1.10 3.84 -1.53
CA LYS A 52 -2.50 3.68 -1.89
C LYS A 52 -2.77 2.29 -2.47
N PHE A 53 -1.90 1.79 -3.35
CA PHE A 53 -2.04 0.46 -3.94
C PHE A 53 -2.07 -0.64 -2.87
N TRP A 54 -1.09 -0.65 -1.95
CA TRP A 54 -1.01 -1.69 -0.91
C TRP A 54 -2.09 -1.57 0.17
N LEU A 55 -2.70 -0.39 0.33
CA LEU A 55 -3.82 -0.16 1.22
C LEU A 55 -5.19 -0.39 0.55
N GLY A 56 -5.23 -0.70 -0.75
CA GLY A 56 -6.48 -0.86 -1.51
C GLY A 56 -7.24 0.46 -1.71
N LEU A 57 -6.55 1.60 -1.64
CA LEU A 57 -7.11 2.93 -1.90
C LEU A 57 -7.00 3.29 -3.39
N PRO A 58 -7.86 4.18 -3.92
CA PRO A 58 -7.74 4.67 -5.28
C PRO A 58 -6.38 5.32 -5.53
N THR A 59 -5.60 4.78 -6.48
CA THR A 59 -4.24 5.25 -6.76
C THR A 59 -4.21 6.62 -7.42
N GLY A 60 -5.28 7.00 -8.13
CA GLY A 60 -5.35 8.23 -8.92
C GLY A 60 -4.56 8.16 -10.24
N LEU A 61 -4.07 6.98 -10.62
CA LEU A 61 -3.47 6.75 -11.94
C LEU A 61 -4.54 6.82 -13.03
N PRO A 62 -4.18 7.23 -14.26
CA PRO A 62 -5.13 7.29 -15.35
C PRO A 62 -5.60 5.89 -15.77
N GLU A 63 -6.87 5.79 -16.16
CA GLU A 63 -7.39 4.63 -16.89
C GLU A 63 -6.67 4.50 -18.24
N LEU A 64 -6.28 3.28 -18.59
CA LEU A 64 -5.63 2.98 -19.86
C LEU A 64 -6.64 2.37 -20.84
N PRO A 65 -6.50 2.62 -22.16
CA PRO A 65 -7.41 2.04 -23.13
C PRO A 65 -7.33 0.51 -23.10
N PRO A 66 -8.45 -0.21 -23.32
CA PRO A 66 -8.45 -1.67 -23.37
C PRO A 66 -7.47 -2.19 -24.42
N ALA A 67 -6.56 -3.07 -23.99
CA ALA A 67 -5.57 -3.67 -24.88
C ALA A 67 -6.24 -4.63 -25.89
N ARG A 68 -5.79 -4.59 -27.14
CA ARG A 68 -6.33 -5.40 -28.24
C ARG A 68 -5.41 -6.55 -28.66
N ASN A 69 -4.18 -6.55 -28.15
CA ASN A 69 -3.17 -7.55 -28.45
C ASN A 69 -2.18 -7.69 -27.27
N ALA A 70 -1.29 -8.68 -27.35
CA ALA A 70 -0.35 -8.98 -26.28
C ALA A 70 0.65 -7.83 -26.01
N TYR A 71 1.05 -7.10 -27.04
CA TYR A 71 1.97 -5.97 -26.89
C TYR A 71 1.30 -4.81 -26.12
N GLU A 72 0.09 -4.42 -26.50
CA GLU A 72 -0.69 -3.39 -25.81
C GLU A 72 -0.97 -3.79 -24.34
N ALA A 73 -1.21 -5.08 -24.08
CA ALA A 73 -1.42 -5.57 -22.72
C ALA A 73 -0.14 -5.46 -21.87
N ALA A 74 1.02 -5.82 -22.43
CA ALA A 74 2.32 -5.68 -21.77
C ALA A 74 2.67 -4.20 -21.54
N GLU A 75 2.41 -3.34 -22.52
CA GLU A 75 2.60 -1.89 -22.40
C GLU A 75 1.72 -1.31 -21.29
N ASN A 76 0.41 -1.61 -21.29
CA ASN A 76 -0.49 -1.14 -20.25
C ASN A 76 -0.07 -1.63 -18.86
N GLY A 77 0.29 -2.91 -18.74
CA GLY A 77 0.79 -3.49 -17.50
C GLY A 77 2.02 -2.76 -17.00
N TYR A 78 2.99 -2.49 -17.87
CA TYR A 78 4.18 -1.71 -17.51
C TYR A 78 3.86 -0.27 -17.13
N GLN A 79 2.98 0.42 -17.88
CA GLN A 79 2.58 1.80 -17.61
C GLN A 79 1.97 1.94 -16.21
N PHE A 80 1.22 0.94 -15.75
CA PHE A 80 0.72 0.86 -14.38
C PHE A 80 1.84 0.47 -13.39
N TYR A 81 2.48 -0.68 -13.60
CA TYR A 81 3.35 -1.34 -12.62
C TYR A 81 4.63 -0.54 -12.29
N LYS A 82 5.14 0.27 -13.23
CA LYS A 82 6.29 1.15 -12.98
C LYS A 82 6.04 2.18 -11.86
N ASN A 83 4.79 2.54 -11.60
CA ASN A 83 4.44 3.47 -10.51
C ASN A 83 4.46 2.81 -9.11
N LEU A 84 4.67 1.48 -9.07
CA LEU A 84 4.76 0.70 -7.84
C LEU A 84 6.22 0.36 -7.47
N GLN A 85 7.20 0.90 -8.20
CA GLN A 85 8.60 0.79 -7.81
C GLN A 85 8.86 1.69 -6.59
N ALA A 86 9.52 1.16 -5.57
CA ALA A 86 9.99 1.94 -4.44
C ALA A 86 11.10 2.92 -4.85
N HIS A 87 11.32 3.95 -4.04
CA HIS A 87 12.28 5.03 -4.36
C HIS A 87 13.75 4.54 -4.46
N ASP A 88 14.08 3.43 -3.81
CA ASP A 88 15.39 2.75 -3.86
C ASP A 88 15.47 1.72 -5.01
N GLY A 89 14.42 1.58 -5.81
CA GLY A 89 14.40 0.83 -7.06
C GLY A 89 13.89 -0.61 -6.97
N HIS A 90 13.53 -1.13 -5.79
CA HIS A 90 12.92 -2.46 -5.69
C HIS A 90 11.38 -2.42 -5.80
N TRP A 91 10.72 -3.58 -5.79
CA TRP A 91 9.26 -3.69 -5.81
C TRP A 91 8.76 -4.34 -4.50
N PRO A 92 8.00 -3.60 -3.67
CA PRO A 92 7.38 -4.19 -2.49
C PRO A 92 6.34 -5.25 -2.83
N GLY A 93 5.99 -6.08 -1.84
CA GLY A 93 5.02 -7.16 -2.00
C GLY A 93 4.31 -7.49 -0.70
N GLU A 94 3.02 -7.84 -0.78
CA GLU A 94 2.38 -8.66 0.25
C GLU A 94 2.94 -10.08 0.12
N TYR A 95 3.50 -10.58 1.23
CA TYR A 95 4.18 -11.87 1.26
C TYR A 95 3.74 -12.68 2.48
N GLY A 96 2.44 -12.59 2.79
CA GLY A 96 1.78 -13.42 3.79
C GLY A 96 1.42 -14.80 3.23
N GLY A 97 0.50 -15.46 3.91
CA GLY A 97 -0.01 -16.78 3.52
C GLY A 97 0.01 -17.79 4.66
N PRO A 98 1.17 -18.08 5.29
CA PRO A 98 1.22 -19.02 6.40
C PRO A 98 0.49 -18.46 7.64
N MET A 99 -0.56 -19.16 8.08
CA MET A 99 -1.43 -18.72 9.19
C MET A 99 -0.87 -19.02 10.59
N PHE A 100 0.36 -19.50 10.69
CA PHE A 100 1.02 -19.86 11.96
C PHE A 100 2.16 -18.89 12.35
N LEU A 101 2.42 -17.84 11.56
CA LEU A 101 3.47 -16.87 11.88
C LEU A 101 3.06 -15.91 13.00
N LEU A 102 1.86 -15.32 12.92
CA LEU A 102 1.38 -14.34 13.90
C LEU A 102 1.19 -14.91 15.32
N PRO A 103 0.70 -16.14 15.54
CA PRO A 103 0.51 -16.67 16.90
C PRO A 103 1.81 -16.85 17.71
N ALA A 104 2.98 -16.83 17.08
CA ALA A 104 4.28 -17.06 17.72
C ALA A 104 5.23 -15.84 17.66
N LEU A 105 4.71 -14.66 17.29
CA LEU A 105 5.45 -13.39 17.17
C LEU A 105 5.62 -12.66 18.52
#